data_AF-A0A2E0M4D0-F1
#
_entry.id   AF-A0A2E0M4D0-F1
#
_cell.length_a   1.000
_cell.length_b   1.000
_cell.length_c   1.000
_cell.angle_alpha   90.00
_cell.angle_beta   90.00
_cell.angle_gamma   90.00
#
_symmetry.space_group_name_H-M   'P 1'
#
loop_
_entity.id
_entity.type
_entity.pdbx_description
1 polymer ?
#
loop_
_entity_poly.entity_id
_entity_poly.type
_entity_poly.pdbx_seq_one_letter_code
_entity_poly.pdbx_strand_id
1 'polypeptide(L)'
;MQSDTQNVCYFRKRSHEFKAVKIRTSALNSTLTHYPTNKVIRLKNMTCPYCGCDLTTVPVISKEHVVGRKFVPKGKLNRHWNLIVNACEPCNNRKADLEDDISAITLQFEGEKANPNYDSATKEEASRKATNAISRRTKKPVKYSHENIKFSLPFGSNITCNFNFVSPPQIDEKRAFALARLQLTGFFYWITYQKNKKRGYCWPGDFHPLIIVRRTDYGNKIITDFADAVSNWAPCVIGHTAEGFYSICIRHYPDTKCWSWAIEWNYSMRLVGFLGDRSVAKSIIDTLGPLEMNHQDLGNGNYIRFRTETPLVDNDDNLFAEATPLLGD
;
A
#
# COMPACT_ATOMS: atom_id res chain seq x y z
N MET A 1 23.18 30.01 39.98
CA MET A 1 22.13 29.47 40.88
C MET A 1 20.82 29.65 40.13
N GLN A 2 20.28 28.59 39.51
CA GLN A 2 19.35 27.63 40.14
C GLN A 2 18.21 28.38 40.85
N SER A 3 16.93 28.15 40.58
CA SER A 3 16.29 26.90 40.13
C SER A 3 14.83 27.16 39.69
N ASP A 4 14.44 26.45 38.63
CA ASP A 4 13.24 25.63 38.44
C ASP A 4 11.94 25.88 39.23
N THR A 5 10.83 25.96 38.48
CA THR A 5 9.65 25.08 38.65
C THR A 5 8.77 25.19 37.39
N GLN A 6 8.95 24.26 36.44
CA GLN A 6 8.03 23.15 36.13
C GLN A 6 6.61 23.56 35.67
N ASN A 7 6.46 23.77 34.35
CA ASN A 7 5.18 23.53 33.68
C ASN A 7 5.15 22.08 33.19
N VAL A 8 4.37 21.26 33.90
CA VAL A 8 4.06 19.88 33.56
C VAL A 8 3.14 19.89 32.33
N CYS A 9 3.70 19.65 31.14
CA CYS A 9 2.90 19.26 29.98
C CYS A 9 2.46 17.81 30.16
N TYR A 10 1.16 17.61 30.39
CA TYR A 10 0.54 16.29 30.34
C TYR A 10 0.63 15.73 28.92
N PHE A 11 1.47 14.70 28.75
CA PHE A 11 1.42 13.79 27.61
C PHE A 11 0.07 13.07 27.59
N ARG A 12 -0.86 13.53 26.75
CA ARG A 12 -2.04 12.73 26.41
C ARG A 12 -1.64 11.74 25.32
N LYS A 13 -1.26 10.53 25.73
CA LYS A 13 -1.20 9.33 24.88
C LYS A 13 -2.50 9.26 24.06
N ARG A 14 -2.46 9.57 22.76
CA ARG A 14 -3.50 9.09 21.83
C ARG A 14 -3.26 7.60 21.65
N SER A 15 -4.03 6.79 22.36
CA SER A 15 -4.23 5.39 21.99
C SER A 15 -4.76 5.36 20.57
N HIS A 16 -3.98 4.81 19.63
CA HIS A 16 -4.46 4.50 18.30
C HIS A 16 -5.54 3.41 18.39
N GLU A 17 -6.80 3.79 18.53
CA GLU A 17 -7.93 2.96 18.11
C GLU A 17 -7.98 3.00 16.59
N PHE A 18 -7.28 2.07 15.96
CA PHE A 18 -7.45 1.80 14.54
C PHE A 18 -8.86 1.26 14.30
N LYS A 19 -9.52 1.57 13.17
CA LYS A 19 -10.89 1.09 12.91
C LYS A 19 -10.99 0.64 11.46
N ALA A 20 -11.67 -0.48 11.22
CA ALA A 20 -12.05 -0.88 9.88
C ALA A 20 -13.49 -0.46 9.62
N VAL A 21 -13.73 0.30 8.56
CA VAL A 21 -15.02 0.90 8.25
C VAL A 21 -15.67 0.27 7.01
N LYS A 22 -16.99 0.03 7.02
CA LYS A 22 -17.76 -0.41 5.84
C LYS A 22 -19.00 0.47 5.62
N ILE A 23 -19.21 0.91 4.37
CA ILE A 23 -20.45 1.56 3.91
C ILE A 23 -21.35 0.52 3.19
N ARG A 24 -22.66 0.56 3.49
CA ARG A 24 -23.70 -0.05 2.63
C ARG A 24 -24.16 1.01 1.62
N THR A 25 -23.91 0.77 0.34
CA THR A 25 -24.42 1.60 -0.75
C THR A 25 -25.91 1.32 -0.99
N SER A 26 -26.77 2.05 -0.27
CA SER A 26 -28.08 2.48 -0.75
C SER A 26 -28.57 3.64 0.13
N ALA A 27 -28.75 4.80 -0.49
CA ALA A 27 -29.22 6.07 0.08
C ALA A 27 -28.23 6.83 0.99
N LEU A 28 -28.30 8.15 0.87
CA LEU A 28 -27.50 9.26 1.42
C LEU A 28 -27.23 9.29 2.95
N ASN A 29 -27.41 8.19 3.69
CA ASN A 29 -27.14 8.08 5.12
C ASN A 29 -26.41 6.78 5.45
N SER A 30 -25.25 6.55 4.84
CA SER A 30 -24.44 5.38 5.18
C SER A 30 -23.63 5.63 6.45
N THR A 31 -24.03 5.00 7.54
CA THR A 31 -23.21 4.92 8.76
C THR A 31 -22.01 4.01 8.53
N LEU A 32 -20.83 4.54 8.84
CA LEU A 32 -19.57 3.81 8.86
C LEU A 32 -19.66 2.68 9.89
N THR A 33 -19.62 1.42 9.43
CA THR A 33 -19.60 0.28 10.36
C THR A 33 -18.19 0.04 10.86
N HIS A 34 -17.92 0.30 12.13
CA HIS A 34 -16.63 -0.01 12.75
C HIS A 34 -16.53 -1.48 13.14
N TYR A 35 -15.49 -2.15 12.64
CA TYR A 35 -15.17 -3.54 13.00
C TYR A 35 -14.12 -3.59 14.12
N PRO A 36 -14.19 -4.58 15.03
CA PRO A 36 -13.18 -4.77 16.07
C PRO A 36 -11.79 -4.98 15.46
N THR A 37 -10.81 -4.26 15.98
CA THR A 37 -9.41 -4.35 15.54
C THR A 37 -8.77 -5.69 15.81
N ASN A 38 -9.30 -6.43 16.79
CA ASN A 38 -8.69 -7.64 17.31
C ASN A 38 -9.31 -8.93 16.78
N LYS A 39 -10.18 -8.83 15.77
CA LYS A 39 -10.95 -9.96 15.26
C LYS A 39 -10.88 -10.06 13.76
N VAL A 40 -10.63 -11.27 13.28
CA VAL A 40 -10.67 -11.56 11.85
C VAL A 40 -12.09 -11.44 11.30
N ILE A 41 -12.21 -10.89 10.09
CA ILE A 41 -13.44 -10.84 9.33
C ILE A 41 -13.43 -12.03 8.39
N ARG A 42 -14.32 -13.00 8.62
CA ARG A 42 -14.39 -14.21 7.80
C ARG A 42 -15.68 -14.22 6.97
N LEU A 43 -15.52 -14.23 5.65
CA LEU A 43 -16.62 -14.42 4.72
C LEU A 43 -16.83 -15.92 4.47
N LYS A 44 -18.10 -16.32 4.36
CA LYS A 44 -18.51 -17.69 3.98
C LYS A 44 -18.92 -17.70 2.51
N ASN A 45 -18.08 -17.12 1.66
CA ASN A 45 -18.39 -16.92 0.26
C ASN A 45 -18.40 -18.23 -0.53
N MET A 46 -19.23 -18.26 -1.56
CA MET A 46 -19.39 -19.40 -2.48
C MET A 46 -18.81 -19.13 -3.87
N THR A 47 -18.31 -17.93 -4.15
CA THR A 47 -17.57 -17.63 -5.38
C THR A 47 -16.16 -17.15 -5.04
N CYS A 48 -15.17 -17.54 -5.83
CA CYS A 48 -13.80 -17.07 -5.66
C CYS A 48 -13.76 -15.54 -5.86
N PRO A 49 -13.22 -14.75 -4.91
CA PRO A 49 -13.16 -13.30 -5.06
C PRO A 49 -12.36 -12.85 -6.29
N TYR A 50 -11.35 -13.63 -6.67
CA TYR A 50 -10.37 -13.22 -7.68
C TYR A 50 -10.76 -13.58 -9.11
N CYS A 51 -11.35 -14.76 -9.34
CA CYS A 51 -11.74 -15.21 -10.68
C CYS A 51 -13.27 -15.36 -10.86
N GLY A 52 -14.05 -15.22 -9.80
CA GLY A 52 -15.51 -15.32 -9.85
C GLY A 52 -16.06 -16.75 -9.98
N CYS A 53 -15.21 -17.78 -10.09
CA CYS A 53 -15.67 -19.16 -10.25
C CYS A 53 -16.51 -19.62 -9.04
N ASP A 54 -17.47 -20.51 -9.28
CA ASP A 54 -18.23 -21.13 -8.20
C ASP A 54 -17.33 -22.09 -7.41
N LEU A 55 -17.26 -21.91 -6.09
CA LEU A 55 -16.42 -22.72 -5.22
C LEU A 55 -17.05 -24.07 -4.87
N THR A 56 -18.33 -24.28 -5.17
CA THR A 56 -18.97 -25.58 -5.01
C THR A 56 -18.55 -26.59 -6.07
N THR A 57 -17.99 -26.12 -7.18
CA THR A 57 -17.61 -26.95 -8.33
C THR A 57 -16.10 -27.15 -8.47
N VAL A 58 -15.28 -26.52 -7.61
CA VAL A 58 -13.82 -26.68 -7.65
C VAL A 58 -13.38 -27.84 -6.75
N PRO A 59 -12.30 -28.57 -7.12
CA PRO A 59 -11.83 -29.72 -6.34
C PRO A 59 -11.28 -29.32 -4.96
N VAL A 60 -10.62 -28.15 -4.87
CA VAL A 60 -9.97 -27.69 -3.63
C VAL A 60 -10.35 -26.23 -3.36
N ILE A 61 -10.97 -26.01 -2.20
CA ILE A 61 -11.26 -24.68 -1.66
C ILE A 61 -10.19 -24.34 -0.62
N SER A 62 -9.48 -23.25 -0.84
CA SER A 62 -8.47 -22.77 0.08
C SER A 62 -9.03 -21.66 0.97
N LYS A 63 -8.64 -21.67 2.26
CA LYS A 63 -8.86 -20.55 3.17
C LYS A 63 -7.79 -19.50 2.91
N GLU A 64 -8.22 -18.38 2.38
CA GLU A 64 -7.31 -17.32 1.94
C GLU A 64 -7.34 -16.11 2.87
N HIS A 65 -6.16 -15.56 3.16
CA HIS A 65 -6.01 -14.30 3.87
C HIS A 65 -5.69 -13.21 2.85
N VAL A 66 -6.58 -12.22 2.72
CA VAL A 66 -6.40 -11.14 1.73
C VAL A 66 -5.06 -10.42 1.93
N VAL A 67 -4.61 -10.26 3.17
CA VAL A 67 -3.21 -9.98 3.49
C VAL A 67 -2.57 -11.27 3.99
N GLY A 68 -1.61 -11.82 3.24
CA GLY A 68 -0.97 -13.08 3.60
C GLY A 68 -0.32 -13.04 4.99
N ARG A 69 -0.42 -14.13 5.75
CA ARG A 69 0.22 -14.21 7.09
C ARG A 69 1.74 -14.07 7.05
N LYS A 70 2.35 -14.45 5.93
CA LYS A 70 3.77 -14.29 5.65
C LYS A 70 4.06 -13.00 4.89
N PHE A 71 3.08 -12.14 4.60
CA PHE A 71 3.34 -10.87 3.93
C PHE A 71 3.92 -9.82 4.90
N VAL A 72 3.35 -9.75 6.10
CA VAL A 72 3.84 -8.93 7.22
C VAL A 72 4.74 -9.76 8.15
N PRO A 73 5.44 -9.15 9.14
CA PRO A 73 6.29 -9.91 10.06
C PRO A 73 5.51 -10.93 10.89
N LYS A 74 6.18 -12.03 11.24
CA LYS A 74 5.58 -13.13 11.99
C LYS A 74 5.02 -12.63 13.32
N GLY A 75 3.77 -12.98 13.60
CA GLY A 75 3.10 -12.62 14.85
C GLY A 75 2.42 -11.26 14.85
N LYS A 76 2.77 -10.34 13.93
CA LYS A 76 2.15 -9.00 13.88
C LYS A 76 0.66 -9.03 13.54
N LEU A 77 0.18 -10.07 12.84
CA LEU A 77 -1.26 -10.29 12.60
C LEU A 77 -2.00 -10.95 13.77
N ASN A 78 -1.32 -11.37 14.84
CA ASN A 78 -1.98 -12.04 15.96
C ASN A 78 -2.85 -11.05 16.71
N ARG A 79 -4.12 -11.39 16.94
CA ARG A 79 -5.11 -10.49 17.56
C ARG A 79 -5.23 -9.16 16.82
N HIS A 80 -5.02 -9.17 15.51
CA HIS A 80 -5.37 -8.08 14.60
C HIS A 80 -6.40 -8.55 13.58
N TRP A 81 -7.15 -7.61 13.02
CA TRP A 81 -8.16 -7.90 12.01
C TRP A 81 -7.48 -8.28 10.70
N ASN A 82 -8.09 -9.19 9.95
CA ASN A 82 -7.71 -9.49 8.58
C ASN A 82 -8.97 -9.99 7.88
N LEU A 83 -9.04 -9.80 6.57
CA LEU A 83 -10.11 -10.33 5.76
C LEU A 83 -9.74 -11.74 5.30
N ILE A 84 -10.57 -12.71 5.68
CA ILE A 84 -10.44 -14.11 5.33
C ILE A 84 -11.61 -14.50 4.43
N VAL A 85 -11.28 -15.05 3.26
CA VAL A 85 -12.22 -15.48 2.23
C VAL A 85 -11.92 -16.93 1.84
N ASN A 86 -12.88 -17.59 1.20
CA ASN A 86 -12.62 -18.82 0.47
C ASN A 86 -12.17 -18.47 -0.95
N ALA A 87 -11.15 -19.13 -1.48
CA ALA A 87 -10.68 -18.92 -2.85
C ALA A 87 -10.32 -20.27 -3.49
N CYS A 88 -10.41 -20.34 -4.82
CA CYS A 88 -9.86 -21.50 -5.54
C CYS A 88 -8.34 -21.52 -5.36
N GLU A 89 -7.78 -22.72 -5.30
CA GLU A 89 -6.34 -22.93 -5.11
C GLU A 89 -5.47 -22.18 -6.14
N PRO A 90 -5.76 -22.16 -7.46
CA PRO A 90 -4.93 -21.45 -8.43
C PRO A 90 -4.78 -19.96 -8.14
N CYS A 91 -5.86 -19.27 -7.75
CA CYS A 91 -5.79 -17.85 -7.43
C CYS A 91 -5.03 -17.58 -6.13
N ASN A 92 -5.19 -18.45 -5.13
CA ASN A 92 -4.43 -18.34 -3.88
C ASN A 92 -2.93 -18.53 -4.13
N ASN A 93 -2.54 -19.57 -4.88
CA ASN A 93 -1.14 -19.83 -5.23
C ASN A 93 -0.53 -18.68 -6.04
N ARG A 94 -1.28 -18.10 -6.99
CA ARG A 94 -0.84 -16.92 -7.75
C ARG A 94 -0.58 -15.72 -6.84
N LYS A 95 -1.44 -15.47 -5.86
CA LYS A 95 -1.22 -14.40 -4.89
C LYS A 95 -0.02 -14.69 -3.99
N ALA A 96 0.11 -15.92 -3.51
CA ALA A 96 1.23 -16.33 -2.68
C ALA A 96 2.59 -16.16 -3.40
N ASP A 97 2.68 -16.46 -4.70
CA ASP A 97 3.90 -16.20 -5.50
C ASP A 97 4.24 -14.70 -5.57
N LEU A 98 3.23 -13.83 -5.69
CA LEU A 98 3.44 -12.38 -5.68
C LEU A 98 3.89 -11.89 -4.29
N GLU A 99 3.28 -12.41 -3.22
CA GLU A 99 3.60 -11.99 -1.85
C GLU A 99 5.02 -12.39 -1.41
N ASP A 100 5.61 -13.44 -1.98
CA ASP A 100 6.92 -13.97 -1.55
C ASP A 100 8.05 -12.94 -1.68
N ASP A 101 8.38 -12.51 -2.90
CA ASP A 101 9.47 -11.57 -3.12
C ASP A 101 9.10 -10.13 -2.74
N ILE A 102 7.84 -9.72 -2.99
CA ILE A 102 7.36 -8.38 -2.61
C ILE A 102 7.44 -8.19 -1.10
N SER A 103 7.04 -9.18 -0.29
CA SER A 103 7.16 -9.05 1.17
C SER A 103 8.62 -8.99 1.63
N ALA A 104 9.51 -9.77 1.00
CA ALA A 104 10.92 -9.79 1.35
C ALA A 104 11.60 -8.45 1.05
N ILE A 105 11.27 -7.82 -0.08
CA ILE A 105 11.81 -6.50 -0.47
C ILE A 105 11.21 -5.40 0.39
N THR A 106 9.89 -5.35 0.55
CA THR A 106 9.21 -4.30 1.33
C THR A 106 9.55 -4.35 2.83
N LEU A 107 9.99 -5.49 3.36
CA LEU A 107 10.45 -5.57 4.74
C LEU A 107 11.86 -5.01 4.95
N GLN A 108 12.63 -4.74 3.90
CA GLN A 108 13.94 -4.07 4.05
C GLN A 108 13.70 -2.57 4.29
N PHE A 109 13.31 -2.20 5.51
CA PHE A 109 13.03 -0.81 5.85
C PHE A 109 14.32 0.03 5.90
N GLU A 110 14.34 1.14 5.19
CA GLU A 110 15.52 2.01 5.00
C GLU A 110 15.32 3.44 5.54
N GLY A 111 14.61 3.58 6.67
CA GLY A 111 14.44 4.89 7.33
C GLY A 111 15.44 5.11 8.47
N GLU A 112 16.00 6.32 8.57
CA GLU A 112 16.92 6.74 9.66
C GLU A 112 16.27 6.66 11.05
N LYS A 113 14.96 6.88 11.13
CA LYS A 113 14.15 6.62 12.32
C LYS A 113 13.48 5.28 12.16
N ALA A 114 14.03 4.24 12.79
CA ALA A 114 13.36 2.95 12.89
C ALA A 114 11.95 3.18 13.48
N ASN A 115 10.92 2.77 12.74
CA ASN A 115 9.55 2.76 13.26
C ASN A 115 9.56 1.99 14.59
N PRO A 116 8.93 2.48 15.68
CA PRO A 116 8.90 1.79 16.97
C PRO A 116 8.43 0.32 16.88
N ASN A 117 7.58 0.00 15.91
CA ASN A 117 7.07 -1.36 15.66
C ASN A 117 8.02 -2.23 14.84
N TYR A 118 9.12 -1.66 14.31
CA TYR A 118 10.19 -2.36 13.60
C TYR A 118 11.27 -2.85 14.58
N ASP A 119 10.84 -3.77 15.45
CA ASP A 119 11.61 -4.38 16.52
C ASP A 119 12.69 -5.38 16.04
N SER A 120 13.47 -5.94 16.98
CA SER A 120 14.52 -6.92 16.68
C SER A 120 13.98 -8.17 15.98
N ALA A 121 12.83 -8.69 16.42
CA ALA A 121 12.18 -9.84 15.81
C ALA A 121 11.78 -9.57 14.35
N THR A 122 11.34 -8.34 14.05
CA THR A 122 11.03 -7.89 12.69
C THR A 122 12.29 -7.83 11.82
N LYS A 123 13.40 -7.31 12.36
CA LYS A 123 14.70 -7.26 11.66
C LYS A 123 15.22 -8.67 11.33
N GLU A 124 15.11 -9.61 12.27
CA GLU A 124 15.48 -11.01 12.06
C GLU A 124 14.63 -11.66 10.96
N GLU A 125 13.31 -11.43 10.97
CA GLU A 125 12.41 -11.95 9.94
C GLU A 125 12.69 -11.32 8.57
N ALA A 126 12.98 -10.01 8.51
CA ALA A 126 13.37 -9.32 7.28
C ALA A 126 14.67 -9.90 6.70
N SER A 127 15.69 -10.13 7.54
CA SER A 127 16.96 -10.76 7.15
C SER A 127 16.78 -12.21 6.66
N ARG A 128 15.95 -12.99 7.38
CA ARG A 128 15.60 -14.37 7.03
C ARG A 128 14.92 -14.42 5.66
N LYS A 129 13.97 -13.53 5.41
CA LYS A 129 13.29 -13.44 4.11
C LYS A 129 14.22 -12.97 3.00
N ALA A 130 15.06 -11.96 3.26
CA ALA A 130 16.02 -11.48 2.28
C ALA A 130 16.95 -12.60 1.78
N THR A 131 17.30 -13.53 2.66
CA THR A 131 18.17 -14.67 2.35
C THR A 131 17.46 -15.75 1.52
N ASN A 132 16.17 -16.01 1.78
CA ASN A 132 15.44 -17.14 1.22
C ASN A 132 14.61 -16.79 -0.02
N ALA A 133 14.07 -15.57 -0.10
CA ALA A 133 13.24 -15.14 -1.21
C ALA A 133 14.11 -14.71 -2.40
N ILE A 134 13.67 -15.07 -3.60
CA ILE A 134 14.34 -14.72 -4.85
C ILE A 134 13.63 -13.52 -5.48
N SER A 135 14.36 -12.42 -5.68
CA SER A 135 13.84 -11.27 -6.43
C SER A 135 13.48 -11.71 -7.85
N ARG A 136 12.22 -11.49 -8.26
CA ARG A 136 11.83 -11.82 -9.64
C ARG A 136 12.43 -10.88 -10.67
N ARG A 137 12.91 -9.70 -10.25
CA ARG A 137 13.56 -8.71 -11.12
C ARG A 137 15.01 -9.10 -11.44
N THR A 138 15.81 -9.43 -10.43
CA THR A 138 17.25 -9.74 -10.62
C THR A 138 17.55 -11.25 -10.73
N LYS A 139 16.59 -12.10 -10.39
CA LYS A 139 16.72 -13.57 -10.25
C LYS A 139 17.74 -14.01 -9.20
N LYS A 140 18.12 -13.13 -8.28
CA LYS A 140 19.02 -13.41 -7.16
C LYS A 140 18.25 -13.43 -5.83
N PRO A 141 18.81 -14.01 -4.76
CA PRO A 141 18.28 -13.76 -3.41
C PRO A 141 18.14 -12.26 -3.16
N VAL A 142 17.06 -11.85 -2.48
CA VAL A 142 16.79 -10.43 -2.21
C VAL A 142 17.99 -9.75 -1.52
N LYS A 143 18.67 -10.45 -0.60
CA LYS A 143 19.91 -10.01 0.06
C LYS A 143 21.02 -9.58 -0.91
N TYR A 144 21.07 -10.15 -2.12
CA TYR A 144 22.11 -9.87 -3.13
C TYR A 144 21.54 -9.16 -4.36
N SER A 145 20.33 -8.61 -4.26
CA SER A 145 19.61 -7.99 -5.36
C SER A 145 19.79 -6.47 -5.44
N HIS A 146 20.88 -5.96 -4.89
CA HIS A 146 21.26 -4.56 -5.07
C HIS A 146 21.57 -4.27 -6.55
N GLU A 147 21.12 -3.11 -7.02
CA GLU A 147 21.33 -2.67 -8.40
C GLU A 147 22.48 -1.66 -8.44
N ASN A 148 23.45 -1.86 -9.35
CA ASN A 148 24.57 -0.93 -9.53
C ASN A 148 24.32 -0.08 -10.77
N ILE A 149 24.28 1.24 -10.60
CA ILE A 149 24.20 2.20 -11.70
C ILE A 149 25.55 2.91 -11.79
N LYS A 150 26.27 2.65 -12.88
CA LYS A 150 27.55 3.28 -13.18
C LYS A 150 27.39 4.26 -14.32
N PHE A 151 27.92 5.45 -14.16
CA PHE A 151 28.02 6.40 -15.27
C PHE A 151 29.27 7.27 -15.13
N SER A 152 29.76 7.70 -16.28
CA SER A 152 30.97 8.49 -16.41
C SER A 152 30.58 9.87 -16.94
N LEU A 153 30.94 10.91 -16.21
CA LEU A 153 30.73 12.30 -16.62
C LEU A 153 32.07 12.91 -17.04
N PRO A 154 32.17 13.53 -18.24
CA PRO A 154 33.30 14.37 -18.57
C PRO A 154 33.28 15.62 -17.66
N PHE A 155 34.40 15.90 -16.99
CA PHE A 155 34.58 17.08 -16.14
C PHE A 155 35.68 17.97 -16.70
N GLY A 156 35.33 18.84 -17.64
CA GLY A 156 36.31 19.61 -18.42
C GLY A 156 36.95 18.79 -19.54
N SER A 157 38.03 19.31 -20.14
CA SER A 157 38.59 18.76 -21.39
C SER A 157 39.33 17.44 -21.24
N ASN A 158 39.83 17.10 -20.04
CA ASN A 158 40.71 15.94 -19.82
C ASN A 158 40.43 15.10 -18.56
N ILE A 159 39.32 15.35 -17.84
CA ILE A 159 39.00 14.59 -16.62
C ILE A 159 37.68 13.84 -16.84
N THR A 160 37.65 12.56 -16.47
CA THR A 160 36.42 11.76 -16.44
C THR A 160 36.12 11.37 -15.00
N CYS A 161 34.96 11.76 -14.50
CA CYS A 161 34.46 11.39 -13.18
C CYS A 161 33.58 10.14 -13.31
N ASN A 162 33.94 9.07 -12.59
CA ASN A 162 33.15 7.84 -12.54
C ASN A 162 32.33 7.79 -11.27
N PHE A 163 31.02 7.65 -11.41
CA PHE A 163 30.10 7.46 -10.29
C PHE A 163 29.55 6.03 -10.29
N ASN A 164 29.47 5.42 -9.11
CA ASN A 164 28.86 4.12 -8.91
C ASN A 164 27.81 4.23 -7.79
N PHE A 165 26.54 4.18 -8.16
CA PHE A 165 25.42 4.19 -7.24
C PHE A 165 24.94 2.76 -7.00
N VAL A 166 24.71 2.42 -5.73
CA VAL A 166 24.13 1.14 -5.34
C VAL A 166 22.72 1.40 -4.83
N SER A 167 21.72 0.93 -5.58
CA SER A 167 20.34 0.93 -5.15
C SER A 167 20.02 -0.35 -4.37
N PRO A 168 19.14 -0.28 -3.37
CA PRO A 168 18.62 -1.48 -2.73
C PRO A 168 17.77 -2.34 -3.67
N PRO A 169 17.42 -3.57 -3.26
CA PRO A 169 16.53 -4.43 -4.04
C PRO A 169 15.25 -3.71 -4.48
N GLN A 170 14.98 -3.68 -5.77
CA GLN A 170 13.79 -3.05 -6.34
C GLN A 170 12.69 -4.07 -6.59
N ILE A 171 11.45 -3.67 -6.32
CA ILE A 171 10.26 -4.45 -6.68
C ILE A 171 10.02 -4.31 -8.19
N ASP A 172 9.57 -5.38 -8.82
CA ASP A 172 8.98 -5.30 -10.16
C ASP A 172 7.60 -4.62 -10.05
N GLU A 173 7.47 -3.44 -10.65
CA GLU A 173 6.26 -2.62 -10.59
C GLU A 173 5.00 -3.34 -11.12
N LYS A 174 5.12 -4.15 -12.17
CA LYS A 174 3.98 -4.92 -12.71
C LYS A 174 3.52 -5.97 -11.69
N ARG A 175 4.47 -6.62 -11.01
CA ARG A 175 4.15 -7.57 -9.92
C ARG A 175 3.54 -6.86 -8.72
N ALA A 176 4.06 -5.69 -8.35
CA ALA A 176 3.51 -4.87 -7.28
C ALA A 176 2.03 -4.53 -7.55
N PHE A 177 1.72 -3.98 -8.72
CA PHE A 177 0.34 -3.67 -9.06
C PHE A 177 -0.55 -4.92 -9.25
N ALA A 178 0.01 -6.05 -9.69
CA ALA A 178 -0.72 -7.32 -9.73
C ALA A 178 -1.12 -7.79 -8.33
N LEU A 179 -0.24 -7.67 -7.33
CA LEU A 179 -0.56 -7.99 -5.94
C LEU A 179 -1.59 -7.02 -5.37
N ALA A 180 -1.38 -5.72 -5.56
CA ALA A 180 -2.31 -4.69 -5.11
C ALA A 180 -3.72 -4.94 -5.68
N ARG A 181 -3.83 -5.25 -6.98
CA ARG A 181 -5.09 -5.61 -7.62
C ARG A 181 -5.78 -6.78 -6.93
N LEU A 182 -5.06 -7.88 -6.63
CA LEU A 182 -5.65 -9.02 -5.94
C LEU A 182 -6.12 -8.66 -4.52
N GLN A 183 -5.32 -7.92 -3.76
CA GLN A 183 -5.70 -7.46 -2.41
C GLN A 183 -6.94 -6.56 -2.46
N LEU A 184 -6.97 -5.58 -3.37
CA LEU A 184 -8.10 -4.71 -3.62
C LEU A 184 -9.33 -5.51 -4.04
N THR A 185 -9.20 -6.52 -4.90
CA THR A 185 -10.32 -7.39 -5.28
C THR A 185 -10.91 -8.11 -4.07
N GLY A 186 -10.06 -8.61 -3.17
CA GLY A 186 -10.51 -9.18 -1.90
C GLY A 186 -11.31 -8.19 -1.04
N PHE A 187 -10.80 -6.96 -0.87
CA PHE A 187 -11.49 -5.92 -0.11
C PHE A 187 -12.78 -5.44 -0.78
N PHE A 188 -12.78 -5.26 -2.10
CA PHE A 188 -13.96 -4.84 -2.85
C PHE A 188 -15.06 -5.91 -2.84
N TYR A 189 -14.66 -7.19 -2.89
CA TYR A 189 -15.57 -8.31 -2.69
C TYR A 189 -16.25 -8.23 -1.31
N TRP A 190 -15.51 -7.82 -0.27
CA TRP A 190 -16.07 -7.63 1.06
C TRP A 190 -17.01 -6.42 1.14
N ILE A 191 -16.67 -5.30 0.52
CA ILE A 191 -17.53 -4.11 0.41
C ILE A 191 -18.89 -4.51 -0.16
N THR A 192 -18.88 -5.22 -1.29
CA THR A 192 -20.09 -5.61 -2.04
C THR A 192 -20.73 -6.93 -1.57
N TYR A 193 -20.19 -7.56 -0.51
CA TYR A 193 -20.63 -8.88 -0.06
C TYR A 193 -22.08 -8.89 0.42
N GLN A 194 -22.90 -9.71 -0.24
CA GLN A 194 -24.29 -10.00 0.09
C GLN A 194 -24.38 -11.28 0.93
N LYS A 195 -24.62 -11.13 2.24
CA LYS A 195 -24.63 -12.25 3.20
C LYS A 195 -25.61 -13.38 2.82
N ASN A 196 -26.80 -13.04 2.32
CA ASN A 196 -27.83 -14.00 1.95
C ASN A 196 -27.42 -14.83 0.72
N LYS A 197 -26.77 -14.20 -0.27
CA LYS A 197 -26.29 -14.87 -1.48
C LYS A 197 -24.90 -15.49 -1.32
N LYS A 198 -24.20 -15.19 -0.22
CA LYS A 198 -22.80 -15.55 0.03
C LYS A 198 -21.88 -15.17 -1.13
N ARG A 199 -22.15 -14.01 -1.75
CA ARG A 199 -21.47 -13.52 -2.95
C ARG A 199 -21.13 -12.04 -2.80
N GLY A 200 -19.93 -11.67 -3.23
CA GLY A 200 -19.49 -10.31 -3.49
C GLY A 200 -19.14 -10.16 -4.96
N TYR A 201 -18.78 -8.95 -5.35
CA TYR A 201 -18.52 -8.56 -6.73
C TYR A 201 -17.18 -7.80 -6.83
N CYS A 202 -16.64 -7.75 -8.05
CA CYS A 202 -15.53 -6.88 -8.38
C CYS A 202 -16.05 -5.47 -8.72
N TRP A 203 -15.16 -4.48 -8.72
CA TRP A 203 -15.51 -3.16 -9.24
C TRP A 203 -15.85 -3.27 -10.74
N PRO A 204 -16.82 -2.48 -11.23
CA PRO A 204 -17.03 -2.29 -12.66
C PRO A 204 -15.89 -1.47 -13.25
N GLY A 205 -15.65 -1.57 -14.56
CA GLY A 205 -14.60 -0.81 -15.26
C GLY A 205 -13.19 -1.39 -15.05
N ASP A 206 -12.19 -0.51 -15.04
CA ASP A 206 -10.78 -0.89 -15.12
C ASP A 206 -9.99 -0.65 -13.82
N PHE A 207 -8.74 -1.09 -13.82
CA PHE A 207 -7.77 -0.86 -12.74
C PHE A 207 -6.72 0.14 -13.23
N HIS A 208 -6.68 1.34 -12.63
CA HIS A 208 -5.85 2.46 -13.06
C HIS A 208 -4.78 2.76 -12.00
N PRO A 209 -3.64 2.06 -12.01
CA PRO A 209 -2.54 2.37 -11.10
C PRO A 209 -1.96 3.76 -11.41
N LEU A 210 -1.65 4.54 -10.38
CA LEU A 210 -1.04 5.86 -10.53
C LEU A 210 0.47 5.80 -10.28
N ILE A 211 0.89 5.42 -9.07
CA ILE A 211 2.30 5.39 -8.70
C ILE A 211 2.56 4.43 -7.52
N ILE A 212 3.78 3.89 -7.47
CA ILE A 212 4.38 3.24 -6.30
C ILE A 212 5.55 4.09 -5.81
N VAL A 213 5.59 4.37 -4.51
CA VAL A 213 6.63 5.21 -3.89
C VAL A 213 7.14 4.60 -2.60
N ARG A 214 8.39 4.92 -2.26
CA ARG A 214 8.99 4.59 -0.96
C ARG A 214 8.55 5.60 0.10
N ARG A 215 8.65 5.22 1.37
CA ARG A 215 8.33 6.10 2.51
C ARG A 215 9.11 7.40 2.53
N THR A 216 10.36 7.36 2.09
CA THR A 216 11.23 8.54 1.93
C THR A 216 10.70 9.55 0.92
N ASP A 217 9.70 9.17 0.12
CA ASP A 217 9.15 9.98 -0.96
C ASP A 217 7.63 10.19 -0.86
N TYR A 218 7.02 9.92 0.31
CA TYR A 218 5.58 10.11 0.50
C TYR A 218 5.13 11.57 0.34
N GLY A 219 6.03 12.54 0.50
CA GLY A 219 5.76 13.97 0.38
C GLY A 219 5.90 14.50 -1.04
N ASN A 220 6.11 13.64 -2.05
CA ASN A 220 6.13 14.12 -3.43
C ASN A 220 4.75 14.63 -3.85
N LYS A 221 4.77 15.58 -4.80
CA LYS A 221 3.58 16.34 -5.21
C LYS A 221 2.43 15.47 -5.72
N ILE A 222 2.71 14.38 -6.43
CA ILE A 222 1.67 13.47 -6.94
C ILE A 222 0.92 12.81 -5.77
N ILE A 223 1.64 12.37 -4.72
CA ILE A 223 1.02 11.69 -3.57
C ILE A 223 0.23 12.68 -2.73
N THR A 224 0.78 13.86 -2.43
CA THR A 224 0.08 14.87 -1.63
C THR A 224 -1.18 15.35 -2.35
N ASP A 225 -1.09 15.66 -3.65
CA ASP A 225 -2.23 16.13 -4.43
C ASP A 225 -3.28 15.04 -4.61
N PHE A 226 -2.85 13.78 -4.78
CA PHE A 226 -3.77 12.64 -4.82
C PHE A 226 -4.53 12.52 -3.50
N ALA A 227 -3.83 12.59 -2.37
CA ALA A 227 -4.45 12.48 -1.04
C ALA A 227 -5.47 13.60 -0.79
N ASP A 228 -5.12 14.84 -1.15
CA ASP A 228 -6.02 15.99 -1.04
C ASP A 228 -7.24 15.84 -1.95
N ALA A 229 -7.05 15.45 -3.22
CA ALA A 229 -8.13 15.29 -4.20
C ALA A 229 -9.16 14.23 -3.80
N VAL A 230 -8.75 13.20 -3.05
CA VAL A 230 -9.62 12.08 -2.65
C VAL A 230 -10.05 12.13 -1.19
N SER A 231 -9.53 13.07 -0.40
CA SER A 231 -9.78 13.19 1.06
C SER A 231 -11.28 13.27 1.41
N ASN A 232 -12.03 14.02 0.59
CA ASN A 232 -13.46 14.25 0.77
C ASN A 232 -14.36 13.17 0.14
N TRP A 233 -13.78 12.14 -0.49
CA TRP A 233 -14.56 11.06 -1.08
C TRP A 233 -15.09 10.13 0.02
N ALA A 234 -16.28 9.57 -0.20
CA ALA A 234 -16.97 8.74 0.79
C ALA A 234 -16.16 7.46 1.09
N PRO A 235 -15.75 7.21 2.36
CA PRO A 235 -14.87 6.10 2.68
C PRO A 235 -15.59 4.74 2.63
N CYS A 236 -15.17 3.85 1.73
CA CYS A 236 -15.71 2.49 1.63
C CYS A 236 -15.00 1.50 2.55
N VAL A 237 -13.68 1.62 2.64
CA VAL A 237 -12.79 0.88 3.55
C VAL A 237 -11.67 1.82 3.96
N ILE A 238 -11.43 1.92 5.26
CA ILE A 238 -10.20 2.48 5.82
C ILE A 238 -9.75 1.47 6.87
N GLY A 239 -8.46 1.15 6.94
CA GLY A 239 -7.98 0.28 8.01
C GLY A 239 -6.47 0.11 8.04
N HIS A 240 -5.97 -0.07 9.25
CA HIS A 240 -4.59 -0.45 9.53
C HIS A 240 -4.59 -1.77 10.30
N THR A 241 -3.74 -2.70 9.88
CA THR A 241 -3.59 -4.00 10.55
C THR A 241 -2.12 -4.36 10.68
N ALA A 242 -1.88 -5.48 11.37
CA ALA A 242 -0.56 -6.00 11.65
C ALA A 242 0.32 -4.95 12.34
N GLU A 243 -0.17 -4.32 13.41
CA GLU A 243 0.49 -3.19 14.08
C GLU A 243 0.79 -1.97 13.19
N GLY A 244 0.30 -1.92 11.96
CA GLY A 244 0.55 -0.86 10.96
C GLY A 244 1.42 -1.30 9.78
N PHE A 245 1.93 -2.55 9.78
CA PHE A 245 2.64 -3.12 8.62
C PHE A 245 1.75 -3.26 7.37
N TYR A 246 0.43 -3.04 7.48
CA TYR A 246 -0.47 -2.98 6.34
C TYR A 246 -1.55 -1.91 6.54
N SER A 247 -1.68 -1.01 5.58
CA SER A 247 -2.74 0.01 5.52
C SER A 247 -3.54 -0.16 4.23
N ILE A 248 -4.85 0.08 4.29
CA ILE A 248 -5.75 0.10 3.12
C ILE A 248 -6.73 1.27 3.25
N CYS A 249 -6.93 1.97 2.14
CA CYS A 249 -7.96 2.98 1.96
C CYS A 249 -8.65 2.75 0.61
N ILE A 250 -9.97 2.74 0.58
CA ILE A 250 -10.80 2.74 -0.63
C ILE A 250 -11.90 3.78 -0.39
N ARG A 251 -12.01 4.76 -1.28
CA ARG A 251 -13.06 5.79 -1.22
C ARG A 251 -13.83 5.86 -2.52
N HIS A 252 -15.10 6.22 -2.46
CA HIS A 252 -16.00 6.28 -3.60
C HIS A 252 -16.24 7.73 -4.01
N TYR A 253 -16.09 8.00 -5.31
CA TYR A 253 -16.45 9.28 -5.89
C TYR A 253 -17.98 9.46 -5.88
N PRO A 254 -18.50 10.68 -5.64
CA PRO A 254 -19.93 10.94 -5.71
C PRO A 254 -20.53 10.55 -7.07
N ASP A 255 -21.68 9.87 -7.02
CA ASP A 255 -22.58 9.62 -8.15
C ASP A 255 -21.99 8.94 -9.40
N THR A 256 -20.76 8.41 -9.31
CA THR A 256 -20.09 7.73 -10.42
C THR A 256 -19.38 6.47 -9.96
N LYS A 257 -19.25 5.48 -10.84
CA LYS A 257 -18.52 4.22 -10.60
C LYS A 257 -17.01 4.42 -10.63
N CYS A 258 -16.49 5.26 -9.74
CA CYS A 258 -15.07 5.53 -9.57
C CYS A 258 -14.69 5.42 -8.09
N TRP A 259 -13.58 4.75 -7.80
CA TRP A 259 -13.03 4.66 -6.46
C TRP A 259 -11.55 5.03 -6.48
N SER A 260 -11.11 5.78 -5.48
CA SER A 260 -9.69 5.90 -5.18
C SER A 260 -9.27 4.75 -4.27
N TRP A 261 -8.01 4.35 -4.35
CA TRP A 261 -7.43 3.39 -3.43
C TRP A 261 -6.00 3.74 -3.07
N ALA A 262 -5.62 3.37 -1.85
CA ALA A 262 -4.26 3.44 -1.34
C ALA A 262 -3.96 2.20 -0.51
N ILE A 263 -2.79 1.61 -0.72
CA ILE A 263 -2.28 0.52 0.11
C ILE A 263 -0.86 0.87 0.56
N GLU A 264 -0.56 0.56 1.81
CA GLU A 264 0.81 0.58 2.31
C GLU A 264 1.26 -0.80 2.75
N TRP A 265 2.52 -1.10 2.43
CA TRP A 265 3.17 -2.35 2.77
C TRP A 265 4.38 -2.10 3.65
N ASN A 266 4.40 -2.76 4.80
CA ASN A 266 5.54 -2.89 5.70
C ASN A 266 6.25 -1.57 6.05
N TYR A 267 5.48 -0.48 6.13
CA TYR A 267 5.95 0.91 6.34
C TYR A 267 6.94 1.43 5.29
N SER A 268 7.20 0.72 4.21
CA SER A 268 8.24 1.10 3.25
C SER A 268 7.68 1.56 1.92
N MET A 269 6.54 1.00 1.49
CA MET A 269 5.98 1.25 0.18
C MET A 269 4.52 1.68 0.27
N ARG A 270 4.16 2.68 -0.54
CA ARG A 270 2.80 3.14 -0.78
C ARG A 270 2.46 3.01 -2.25
N LEU A 271 1.29 2.45 -2.53
CA LEU A 271 0.74 2.33 -3.87
C LEU A 271 -0.61 3.02 -3.88
N VAL A 272 -0.86 3.81 -4.92
CA VAL A 272 -2.12 4.54 -5.09
C VAL A 272 -2.65 4.42 -6.52
N GLY A 273 -3.95 4.63 -6.67
CA GLY A 273 -4.59 4.71 -7.99
C GLY A 273 -6.11 4.76 -7.90
N PHE A 274 -6.76 4.41 -9.01
CA PHE A 274 -8.21 4.39 -9.14
C PHE A 274 -8.74 3.05 -9.63
N LEU A 275 -10.02 2.80 -9.35
CA LEU A 275 -10.83 1.69 -9.88
C LEU A 275 -12.04 2.28 -10.61
N GLY A 276 -12.42 1.68 -11.73
CA GLY A 276 -13.66 1.98 -12.43
C GLY A 276 -13.51 2.96 -13.58
N ASP A 277 -14.31 4.02 -13.57
CA ASP A 277 -14.44 4.95 -14.69
C ASP A 277 -13.12 5.67 -15.00
N ARG A 278 -12.58 5.43 -16.20
CA ARG A 278 -11.33 6.01 -16.66
C ARG A 278 -11.41 7.53 -16.85
N SER A 279 -12.57 8.05 -17.25
CA SER A 279 -12.74 9.48 -17.53
C SER A 279 -12.61 10.31 -16.24
N VAL A 280 -13.25 9.85 -15.17
CA VAL A 280 -13.14 10.47 -13.83
C VAL A 280 -11.73 10.31 -13.26
N ALA A 281 -11.14 9.12 -13.37
CA ALA A 281 -9.76 8.91 -12.92
C ALA A 281 -8.80 9.87 -13.65
N LYS A 282 -8.95 10.01 -14.98
CA LYS A 282 -8.14 10.92 -15.79
C LYS A 282 -8.36 12.38 -15.41
N SER A 283 -9.60 12.84 -15.21
CA SER A 283 -9.87 14.24 -14.86
C SER A 283 -9.21 14.63 -13.53
N ILE A 284 -9.10 13.71 -12.58
CA ILE A 284 -8.37 13.95 -11.34
C ILE A 284 -6.86 13.94 -11.60
N ILE A 285 -6.34 12.92 -12.29
CA ILE A 285 -4.91 12.81 -12.60
C ILE A 285 -4.38 14.06 -13.33
N ASP A 286 -5.16 14.62 -14.26
CA ASP A 286 -4.78 15.82 -15.02
C ASP A 286 -4.68 17.09 -14.14
N THR A 287 -5.18 17.06 -12.90
CA THR A 287 -5.04 18.16 -11.92
C THR A 287 -3.85 18.00 -10.98
N LEU A 288 -3.22 16.83 -10.95
CA LEU A 288 -2.10 16.56 -10.04
C LEU A 288 -0.85 17.32 -10.50
N GLY A 289 -0.12 17.88 -9.54
CA GLY A 289 1.16 18.52 -9.81
C GLY A 289 2.18 17.54 -10.39
N PRO A 290 3.06 18.00 -11.29
CA PRO A 290 4.02 17.13 -11.94
C PRO A 290 5.03 16.58 -10.93
N LEU A 291 5.58 15.40 -11.24
CA LEU A 291 6.75 14.90 -10.55
C LEU A 291 7.99 15.67 -11.03
N GLU A 292 8.59 16.46 -10.15
CA GLU A 292 9.81 17.19 -10.48
C GLU A 292 10.98 16.22 -10.68
N MET A 293 11.56 16.26 -11.88
CA MET A 293 12.69 15.44 -12.29
C MET A 293 13.82 16.36 -12.75
N ASN A 294 15.00 16.19 -12.15
CA ASN A 294 16.23 16.80 -12.63
C ASN A 294 16.74 16.02 -13.85
N HIS A 295 17.29 16.76 -14.81
CA HIS A 295 17.85 16.22 -16.04
C HIS A 295 19.31 16.65 -16.14
N GLN A 296 20.21 15.68 -16.31
CA GLN A 296 21.62 15.94 -16.53
C GLN A 296 22.03 15.28 -17.84
N ASP A 297 22.44 16.09 -18.83
CA ASP A 297 23.08 15.61 -20.04
C ASP A 297 24.51 15.13 -19.71
N LEU A 298 24.88 13.96 -20.26
CA LEU A 298 26.20 13.35 -20.08
C LEU A 298 27.19 13.76 -21.19
N GLY A 299 26.78 14.60 -22.14
CA GLY A 299 27.62 15.13 -23.22
C GLY A 299 27.90 14.16 -24.36
N ASN A 300 27.26 12.99 -24.36
CA ASN A 300 27.39 11.95 -25.40
C ASN A 300 26.03 11.55 -26.01
N GLY A 301 25.02 12.43 -25.91
CA GLY A 301 23.65 12.16 -26.32
C GLY A 301 22.85 11.31 -25.32
N ASN A 302 23.46 10.83 -24.24
CA ASN A 302 22.76 10.22 -23.12
C ASN A 302 22.46 11.25 -22.03
N TYR A 303 21.39 11.01 -21.29
CA TYR A 303 21.00 11.83 -20.15
C TYR A 303 20.65 10.94 -18.95
N ILE A 304 20.79 11.50 -17.75
CA ILE A 304 20.29 10.90 -16.52
C ILE A 304 19.13 11.73 -16.02
N ARG A 305 18.06 11.05 -15.59
CA ARG A 305 16.95 11.65 -14.86
C ARG A 305 17.01 11.17 -13.43
N PHE A 306 16.93 12.10 -12.50
CA PHE A 306 16.90 11.80 -11.07
C PHE A 306 15.98 12.78 -10.37
N ARG A 307 15.56 12.45 -9.16
CA ARG A 307 14.81 13.36 -8.29
C ARG A 307 15.25 13.18 -6.85
N THR A 308 15.08 14.22 -6.06
CA THR A 308 15.23 14.13 -4.62
C THR A 308 13.93 13.64 -4.02
N GLU A 309 14.00 12.55 -3.26
CA GLU A 309 12.85 12.03 -2.54
C GLU A 309 12.43 13.00 -1.43
N THR A 310 11.14 13.27 -1.31
CA THR A 310 10.60 14.19 -0.29
C THR A 310 9.83 13.41 0.76
N PRO A 311 10.29 13.34 2.03
CA PRO A 311 9.57 12.65 3.07
C PRO A 311 8.33 13.43 3.49
N LEU A 312 7.26 12.72 3.86
CA LEU A 312 6.07 13.32 4.47
C LEU A 312 6.12 13.13 5.99
N VAL A 313 5.79 14.18 6.74
CA VAL A 313 5.66 14.09 8.20
C VAL A 313 4.35 13.39 8.53
N ASP A 314 4.36 12.49 9.52
CA ASP A 314 3.18 11.64 9.83
C ASP A 314 1.91 12.44 10.17
N ASN A 315 2.04 13.65 10.71
CA ASN A 315 0.88 14.51 11.03
C ASN A 315 0.22 15.14 9.79
N ASP A 316 0.96 15.24 8.69
CA ASP A 316 0.49 15.85 7.44
C ASP A 316 -0.13 14.78 6.51
N ASP A 317 -0.08 13.51 6.90
CA ASP A 317 -0.59 12.39 6.11
C ASP A 317 -2.09 12.16 6.37
N ASN A 318 -2.92 12.77 5.52
CA ASN A 318 -4.39 12.67 5.58
C ASN A 318 -4.96 11.49 4.77
N LEU A 319 -4.14 10.71 4.05
CA LEU A 319 -4.61 9.73 3.07
C LEU A 319 -5.47 8.62 3.70
N PHE A 320 -5.10 8.20 4.91
CA PHE A 320 -5.79 7.17 5.69
C PHE A 320 -6.69 7.72 6.80
N ALA A 321 -6.88 9.05 6.87
CA ALA A 321 -7.74 9.66 7.88
C ALA A 321 -9.22 9.32 7.64
N GLU A 322 -10.00 9.08 8.69
CA GLU A 322 -11.46 9.06 8.56
C GLU A 322 -11.91 10.45 8.09
N ALA A 323 -12.71 10.52 7.02
CA ALA A 323 -13.23 11.79 6.53
C ALA A 323 -13.94 12.50 7.69
N THR A 324 -13.47 13.68 8.07
CA THR A 324 -14.20 14.49 9.05
C THR A 324 -15.42 15.02 8.32
N PRO A 325 -16.66 14.72 8.75
CA PRO A 325 -17.83 15.36 8.17
C PRO A 325 -17.61 16.86 8.27
N LEU A 326 -17.75 17.59 7.16
CA LEU A 326 -17.91 19.03 7.23
C LEU A 326 -19.10 19.26 8.17
N LEU A 327 -18.83 19.78 9.37
CA LEU A 327 -19.86 20.40 10.18
C LEU A 327 -20.40 21.50 9.28
N GLY A 328 -21.62 21.32 8.78
CA GLY A 328 -22.28 22.35 7.99
C GLY A 328 -22.35 23.62 8.83
N ASP A 329 -21.86 24.71 8.27
CA ASP A 329 -22.17 26.05 8.75
C ASP A 329 -23.67 26.35 8.56
#